data_AF-A0A925RNV0-F1
#
_entry.id   AF-A0A925RNV0-F1
#
_cell.length_a   1.000
_cell.length_b   1.000
_cell.length_c   1.000
_cell.angle_alpha   90.00
_cell.angle_beta   90.00
_cell.angle_gamma   90.00
#
_symmetry.space_group_name_H-M   'P 1'
#
loop_
_entity.id
_entity.type
_entity.pdbx_description
1 polymer ?
#
loop_
_entity_poly.entity_id
_entity_poly.type
_entity_poly.pdbx_seq_one_letter_code
_entity_poly.pdbx_strand_id
1 'polypeptide(L)'
;ARVLDKIRLHAQGKLPESYHVGVIPENRTFDDRICRFLNISFDDLSARTLQGGSDEEILEWCFFSGKKPDAEQIEAWNAFISKRGWRDPATTGFEKSKIEAGFGDHNDLLTFFDLMDAEEGRA
;
A
#
# COMPACT_ATOMS: atom_id res chain seq x y z
N ALA A 1 0.82 2.00 -8.59
CA ALA A 1 1.50 3.27 -8.25
C ALA A 1 1.38 3.73 -6.79
N ARG A 2 0.37 3.34 -5.98
CA ARG A 2 0.08 3.96 -4.65
C ARG A 2 1.30 4.20 -3.73
N VAL A 3 2.21 3.23 -3.58
CA VAL A 3 3.42 3.40 -2.75
C VAL A 3 4.43 4.38 -3.36
N LEU A 4 4.63 4.33 -4.68
CA LEU A 4 5.56 5.24 -5.38
C LEU A 4 5.04 6.67 -5.34
N ASP A 5 3.75 6.87 -5.58
CA ASP A 5 3.11 8.19 -5.53
C ASP A 5 3.19 8.79 -4.12
N LYS A 6 2.98 7.95 -3.10
CA LYS A 6 3.12 8.34 -1.70
C LYS A 6 4.55 8.80 -1.38
N ILE A 7 5.58 8.08 -1.84
CA ILE A 7 6.99 8.48 -1.69
C ILE A 7 7.24 9.83 -2.39
N ARG A 8 6.75 9.98 -3.63
CA ARG A 8 6.90 11.21 -4.42
C ARG A 8 6.20 12.41 -3.77
N LEU A 9 4.97 12.24 -3.27
CA LEU A 9 4.21 13.29 -2.57
C LEU A 9 4.86 13.67 -1.24
N HIS A 10 5.36 12.69 -0.50
CA HIS A 10 6.07 12.93 0.75
C HIS A 10 7.32 13.79 0.53
N ALA A 11 8.14 13.46 -0.47
CA ALA A 11 9.34 14.22 -0.79
C ALA A 11 9.03 15.66 -1.26
N GLN A 12 7.83 15.92 -1.75
CA GLN A 12 7.37 17.26 -2.11
C GLN A 12 6.71 18.02 -0.94
N GLY A 13 6.55 17.40 0.24
CA GLY A 13 5.79 17.98 1.35
C GLY A 13 4.29 18.13 1.06
N LYS A 14 3.77 17.37 0.08
CA LYS A 14 2.36 17.44 -0.37
C LYS A 14 1.53 16.25 0.10
N LEU A 15 2.12 15.36 0.89
CA LEU A 15 1.39 14.23 1.44
C LEU A 15 0.45 14.73 2.55
N PRO A 16 -0.85 14.38 2.52
CA PRO A 16 -1.77 14.75 3.60
C PRO A 16 -1.29 14.20 4.95
N GLU A 17 -1.52 14.96 6.04
CA GLU A 17 -1.07 14.58 7.40
C GLU A 17 -1.64 13.23 7.88
N SER A 18 -2.78 12.80 7.34
CA SER A 18 -3.40 11.51 7.63
C SER A 18 -2.62 10.30 7.08
N TYR A 19 -1.69 10.50 6.15
CA TYR A 19 -0.90 9.42 5.55
C TYR A 19 0.44 9.24 6.28
N HIS A 20 0.67 8.03 6.77
CA HIS A 20 1.97 7.64 7.33
C HIS A 20 2.91 7.09 6.26
N VAL A 21 4.15 7.55 6.17
CA VAL A 21 5.15 7.04 5.22
C VAL A 21 6.05 6.02 5.88
N GLY A 22 6.24 4.88 5.20
CA GLY A 22 7.22 3.87 5.58
C GLY A 22 6.69 2.75 6.45
N VAL A 23 7.64 2.00 7.02
CA VAL A 23 7.39 0.85 7.88
C VAL A 23 7.20 1.36 9.31
N ILE A 24 6.01 1.14 9.86
CA ILE A 24 5.76 1.39 11.28
C ILE A 24 6.03 0.08 12.02
N PRO A 25 6.94 0.07 13.02
CA PRO A 25 7.19 -1.13 13.84
C PRO A 25 5.87 -1.69 14.40
N GLU A 26 5.71 -3.01 14.32
CA GLU A 26 4.50 -3.76 14.74
C GLU A 26 3.24 -3.51 13.90
N ASN A 27 3.21 -2.49 13.04
CA ASN A 27 2.09 -2.21 12.16
C ASN A 27 2.39 -2.73 10.75
N ARG A 28 1.65 -3.76 10.33
CA ARG A 28 1.83 -4.43 9.03
C ARG A 28 1.18 -3.60 7.91
N THR A 29 1.74 -2.42 7.63
CA THR A 29 1.27 -1.47 6.60
C THR A 29 1.36 -2.05 5.19
N PHE A 30 0.63 -1.48 4.24
CA PHE A 30 0.68 -1.91 2.83
C PHE A 30 2.09 -1.78 2.24
N ASP A 31 2.75 -0.66 2.50
CA ASP A 31 4.13 -0.36 2.08
C ASP A 31 5.11 -1.45 2.56
N ASP A 32 5.05 -1.79 3.85
CA ASP A 32 5.88 -2.82 4.47
C ASP A 32 5.63 -4.21 3.84
N ARG A 33 4.36 -4.54 3.57
CA ARG A 33 4.02 -5.83 2.97
C ARG A 33 4.53 -5.95 1.54
N ILE A 34 4.40 -4.91 0.70
CA ILE A 34 4.89 -4.98 -0.69
C ILE A 34 6.42 -5.04 -0.73
N CYS A 35 7.10 -4.30 0.15
CA CYS A 35 8.55 -4.38 0.32
C CYS A 35 9.00 -5.80 0.68
N ARG A 36 8.32 -6.47 1.64
CA ARG A 36 8.62 -7.86 1.97
C ARG A 36 8.34 -8.83 0.82
N PHE A 37 7.24 -8.65 0.09
CA PHE A 37 6.88 -9.49 -1.04
C PHE A 37 7.92 -9.44 -2.17
N LEU A 38 8.46 -8.24 -2.42
CA LEU A 38 9.50 -7.99 -3.41
C LEU A 38 10.92 -8.16 -2.86
N ASN A 39 11.09 -8.50 -1.58
CA ASN A 39 12.37 -8.65 -0.90
C ASN A 39 13.29 -7.41 -1.04
N ILE A 40 12.73 -6.22 -0.80
CA ILE A 40 13.45 -4.93 -0.80
C ILE A 40 13.14 -4.16 0.48
N SER A 41 14.02 -3.27 0.91
CA SER A 41 13.72 -2.35 2.02
C SER A 41 12.87 -1.16 1.51
N PHE A 42 12.09 -0.56 2.42
CA PHE A 42 11.34 0.66 2.08
C PHE A 42 12.29 1.85 1.81
N ASP A 43 13.45 1.88 2.47
CA ASP A 43 14.46 2.92 2.28
C ASP A 43 15.09 2.84 0.89
N ASP A 44 15.44 1.62 0.42
CA ASP A 44 15.98 1.42 -0.93
C ASP A 44 14.92 1.75 -1.99
N LEU A 45 13.67 1.32 -1.78
CA LEU A 45 12.56 1.66 -2.68
C LEU A 45 12.36 3.18 -2.74
N SER A 46 12.42 3.86 -1.59
CA SER A 46 12.29 5.31 -1.52
C SER A 46 13.41 6.01 -2.26
N ALA A 47 14.66 5.63 -1.99
CA ALA A 47 15.83 6.16 -2.67
C ALA A 47 15.75 5.95 -4.19
N ARG A 48 15.34 4.76 -4.64
CA ARG A 48 15.16 4.48 -6.09
C ARG A 48 14.06 5.34 -6.69
N THR A 49 12.92 5.47 -6.02
CA THR A 49 11.77 6.24 -6.51
C THR A 49 12.14 7.71 -6.71
N LEU A 50 12.94 8.27 -5.81
CA LEU A 50 13.37 9.67 -5.85
C LEU A 50 14.41 9.98 -6.93
N GLN A 51 15.03 8.96 -7.54
CA GLN A 51 15.86 9.13 -8.73
C GLN A 51 15.02 9.42 -9.99
N GLY A 52 13.69 9.29 -9.92
CA GLY A 52 12.79 9.47 -11.05
C GLY A 52 12.67 8.22 -11.94
N GLY A 53 12.01 8.41 -13.08
CA GLY A 53 11.61 7.33 -13.98
C GLY A 53 10.14 6.93 -13.83
N SER A 54 9.71 6.08 -14.75
CA SER A 54 8.39 5.45 -14.79
C SER A 54 8.20 4.41 -13.67
N ASP A 55 6.95 4.08 -13.39
CA ASP A 55 6.61 3.04 -12.42
C ASP A 55 7.12 1.67 -12.89
N GLU A 56 7.11 1.42 -14.20
CA GLU A 56 7.62 0.19 -14.83
C GLU A 56 9.13 0.05 -14.65
N GLU A 57 9.90 1.13 -14.82
CA GLU A 57 11.34 1.13 -14.58
C GLU A 57 11.70 0.90 -13.12
N ILE A 58 10.89 1.40 -12.19
CA ILE A 58 11.08 1.16 -10.76
C ILE A 58 10.69 -0.28 -10.42
N LEU A 59 9.62 -0.82 -11.01
CA LEU A 59 9.21 -2.21 -10.81
C LEU A 59 10.27 -3.21 -11.30
N GLU A 60 10.82 -3.00 -12.49
CA GLU A 60 11.92 -3.84 -13.00
C GLU A 60 13.17 -3.73 -12.11
N TRP A 61 13.44 -2.55 -11.57
CA TRP A 61 14.49 -2.41 -10.55
C TRP A 61 14.19 -3.23 -9.29
N CYS A 62 12.94 -3.23 -8.78
CA CYS A 62 12.56 -4.06 -7.62
C CYS A 62 12.77 -5.55 -7.90
N PHE A 63 12.44 -6.01 -9.11
CA PHE A 63 12.65 -7.39 -9.52
C PHE A 63 14.13 -7.77 -9.61
N PHE A 64 14.98 -6.83 -10.06
CA PHE A 64 16.41 -7.03 -10.16
C PHE A 64 17.11 -6.99 -8.80
N SER A 65 16.79 -6.00 -7.97
CA SER A 65 17.42 -5.77 -6.66
C SER A 65 16.87 -6.65 -5.54
N GLY A 66 15.67 -7.20 -5.71
CA GLY A 66 15.01 -8.05 -4.72
C GLY A 66 14.60 -9.39 -5.32
N LYS A 67 13.28 -9.60 -5.45
CA LYS A 67 12.67 -10.82 -5.98
C LYS A 67 11.70 -10.48 -7.09
N LYS A 68 11.78 -11.20 -8.20
CA LYS A 68 10.71 -11.28 -9.22
C LYS A 68 9.77 -12.44 -8.86
N PRO A 69 8.54 -12.17 -8.38
CA PRO A 69 7.60 -13.23 -8.07
C PRO A 69 7.10 -13.88 -9.36
N ASP A 70 6.80 -15.17 -9.30
CA ASP A 70 6.15 -15.89 -10.40
C ASP A 70 4.65 -15.55 -10.51
N ALA A 71 3.99 -16.07 -11.54
CA ALA A 71 2.58 -15.79 -11.80
C ALA A 71 1.65 -16.21 -10.64
N GLU A 72 1.90 -17.36 -10.02
CA GLU A 72 1.09 -17.86 -8.91
C GLU A 72 1.29 -17.00 -7.65
N GLN A 73 2.54 -16.60 -7.37
CA GLN A 73 2.86 -15.67 -6.28
C GLN A 73 2.19 -14.32 -6.48
N ILE A 74 2.18 -13.79 -7.70
CA ILE A 74 1.48 -12.54 -8.04
C ILE A 74 -0.03 -12.69 -7.84
N GLU A 75 -0.62 -13.79 -8.30
CA GLU A 75 -2.05 -14.06 -8.12
C GLU A 75 -2.42 -14.15 -6.63
N ALA A 76 -1.68 -14.96 -5.86
CA ALA A 76 -1.89 -15.12 -4.43
C ALA A 76 -1.72 -13.79 -3.68
N TRP A 77 -0.71 -13.00 -4.04
CA TRP A 77 -0.48 -11.68 -3.48
C TRP A 77 -1.62 -10.71 -3.77
N ASN A 78 -2.07 -10.64 -5.03
CA ASN A 78 -3.16 -9.77 -5.44
C ASN A 78 -4.47 -10.16 -4.73
N ALA A 79 -4.78 -11.46 -4.65
CA ALA A 79 -5.95 -11.97 -3.93
C ALA A 79 -5.88 -11.65 -2.42
N PHE A 80 -4.69 -11.74 -1.83
CA PHE A 80 -4.47 -11.40 -0.43
C PHE A 80 -4.63 -9.90 -0.16
N ILE A 81 -3.95 -9.05 -0.93
CA ILE A 81 -3.86 -7.62 -0.63
C ILE A 81 -5.17 -6.88 -0.96
N SER A 82 -5.88 -7.30 -2.02
CA SER A 82 -7.17 -6.70 -2.42
C SER A 82 -8.30 -6.97 -1.43
N LYS A 83 -8.22 -8.05 -0.65
CA LYS A 83 -9.24 -8.43 0.35
C LYS A 83 -8.84 -8.06 1.78
N ARG A 84 -7.74 -7.32 1.95
CA ARG A 84 -7.21 -7.00 3.28
C ARG A 84 -8.24 -6.18 4.06
N GLY A 85 -8.58 -6.64 5.26
CA GLY A 85 -9.63 -6.06 6.11
C GLY A 85 -10.93 -6.85 6.08
N TRP A 86 -11.15 -7.69 5.06
CA TRP A 86 -12.36 -8.51 4.96
C TRP A 86 -12.15 -9.90 5.55
N ARG A 87 -12.80 -10.17 6.69
CA ARG A 87 -12.79 -11.49 7.38
C ARG A 87 -11.37 -12.02 7.63
N ASP A 88 -10.46 -11.12 7.98
CA ASP A 88 -9.06 -11.43 8.22
C ASP A 88 -8.55 -10.75 9.51
N PRO A 89 -7.28 -10.96 9.92
CA PRO A 89 -6.75 -10.33 11.14
C PRO A 89 -6.65 -8.79 11.11
N ALA A 90 -6.96 -8.11 9.99
CA ALA A 90 -7.08 -6.65 9.95
C ALA A 90 -8.47 -6.16 10.27
N THR A 91 -9.50 -7.01 10.26
CA THR A 91 -10.91 -6.58 10.29
C THR A 91 -11.17 -5.51 11.36
N THR A 92 -10.68 -5.71 12.59
CA THR A 92 -10.83 -4.71 13.67
C THR A 92 -10.15 -3.37 13.36
N GLY A 93 -8.97 -3.40 12.75
CA GLY A 93 -8.27 -2.17 12.33
C GLY A 93 -8.98 -1.48 11.17
N PHE A 94 -9.52 -2.26 10.22
CA PHE A 94 -10.33 -1.74 9.11
C PHE A 94 -11.59 -1.03 9.61
N GLU A 95 -12.39 -1.68 10.47
CA GLU A 95 -13.61 -1.08 11.02
C GLU A 95 -13.31 0.21 11.80
N LYS A 96 -12.21 0.23 12.56
CA LYS A 96 -11.75 1.43 13.25
C LYS A 96 -11.43 2.56 12.27
N SER A 97 -10.60 2.29 11.25
CA SER A 97 -10.24 3.29 10.24
C SER A 97 -11.46 3.80 9.47
N LYS A 98 -12.41 2.92 9.16
CA LYS A 98 -13.67 3.26 8.49
C LYS A 98 -14.53 4.23 9.32
N ILE A 99 -14.63 4.00 10.64
CA ILE A 99 -15.33 4.92 11.55
C ILE A 99 -14.59 6.26 11.63
N GLU A 100 -13.26 6.23 11.79
CA GLU A 100 -12.43 7.45 11.88
C GLU A 100 -12.49 8.31 10.61
N ALA A 101 -12.62 7.68 9.44
CA ALA A 101 -12.80 8.34 8.16
C ALA A 101 -14.24 8.82 7.89
N GLY A 102 -15.19 8.57 8.82
CA GLY A 102 -16.58 9.00 8.67
C GLY A 102 -17.48 8.07 7.84
N PHE A 103 -17.00 6.87 7.50
CA PHE A 103 -17.72 5.88 6.70
C PHE A 103 -18.33 4.73 7.52
N GLY A 104 -18.51 4.91 8.84
CA GLY A 104 -18.98 3.86 9.74
C GLY A 104 -20.28 3.16 9.31
N ASP A 105 -21.21 3.90 8.69
CA ASP A 105 -22.51 3.38 8.25
C ASP A 105 -22.50 2.75 6.84
N HIS A 106 -21.37 2.79 6.13
CA HIS A 106 -21.24 2.30 4.75
C HIS A 106 -20.95 0.80 4.69
N ASN A 107 -21.97 -0.04 4.78
CA ASN A 107 -21.84 -1.51 4.81
C ASN A 107 -21.28 -2.13 3.51
N ASP A 108 -21.24 -1.36 2.43
CA ASP A 108 -20.67 -1.73 1.13
C ASP A 108 -19.14 -1.67 1.10
N LEU A 109 -18.50 -0.93 2.01
CA LEU A 109 -17.03 -0.92 2.15
C LEU A 109 -16.61 -2.13 3.00
N LEU A 110 -15.88 -3.06 2.38
CA LEU A 110 -15.50 -4.35 2.98
C LEU A 110 -13.99 -4.49 3.22
N THR A 111 -13.19 -3.69 2.52
CA THR A 111 -11.73 -3.76 2.52
C THR A 111 -11.14 -2.37 2.70
N PHE A 112 -9.87 -2.32 3.11
CA PHE A 112 -9.13 -1.04 3.13
C PHE A 112 -9.04 -0.40 1.74
N PHE A 113 -9.09 -1.17 0.66
CA PHE A 113 -9.04 -0.62 -0.69
C PHE A 113 -10.35 0.09 -1.02
N ASP A 114 -11.51 -0.48 -0.65
CA ASP A 114 -12.81 0.19 -0.77
C ASP A 114 -12.83 1.51 0.01
N LEU A 115 -12.28 1.51 1.24
CA LEU A 115 -12.19 2.72 2.05
C LEU A 115 -11.30 3.78 1.40
N MET A 116 -10.12 3.41 0.93
CA MET A 116 -9.22 4.35 0.26
C MET A 116 -9.83 4.92 -1.02
N ASP A 117 -10.50 4.09 -1.82
CA ASP A 117 -11.19 4.56 -3.02
C ASP A 117 -12.31 5.56 -2.65
N ALA A 118 -13.09 5.28 -1.60
CA ALA A 118 -14.11 6.19 -1.09
C ALA A 118 -13.53 7.53 -0.58
N GLU A 119 -12.43 7.50 0.18
CA GLU A 119 -11.71 8.70 0.65
C GLU A 119 -11.16 9.53 -0.51
N GLU A 120 -10.72 8.88 -1.58
CA GLU A 120 -10.19 9.51 -2.80
C GLU A 120 -11.29 9.95 -3.77
N GLY A 121 -12.58 9.74 -3.43
CA GLY A 121 -13.72 10.06 -4.28
C GLY A 121 -13.84 9.20 -5.54
N ARG A 122 -13.24 8.01 -5.51
CA ARG A 122 -13.33 6.99 -6.57
C ARG A 122 -14.50 6.05 -6.28
N ALA A 123 -15.08 5.48 -7.34
CA ALA A 123 -16.19 4.53 -7.28
C ALA A 123 -15.77 3.18 -7.88
#